data_AF-A0A1M5TCR7-F1
#
_entry.id   AF-A0A1M5TCR7-F1
#
_cell.length_a   1.000
_cell.length_b   1.000
_cell.length_c   1.000
_cell.angle_alpha   90.00
_cell.angle_beta   90.00
_cell.angle_gamma   90.00
#
_symmetry.space_group_name_H-M   'P 1'
#
loop_
_entity.id
_entity.type
_entity.pdbx_description
1 polymer ?
#
loop_
_entity_poly.entity_id
_entity_poly.type
_entity_poly.pdbx_seq_one_letter_code
_entity_poly.pdbx_strand_id
1 'polypeptide(L)' 'MENETGYNESKITTEKALQMLKSEGLEVTFEQAEEILYFLRKIANIAVLKHLNKTE' A
#
# COMPACT_ATOMS: atom_id res chain seq x y z
N MET A 1 -5.60 -18.01 -16.13
CA MET A 1 -4.58 -16.98 -15.80
C MET A 1 -5.14 -15.65 -16.26
N GLU A 2 -6.22 -15.21 -15.62
CA GLU A 2 -6.74 -13.85 -15.72
C GLU A 2 -6.45 -13.24 -14.35
N ASN A 3 -6.13 -11.94 -14.28
CA ASN A 3 -5.99 -11.11 -13.06
C ASN A 3 -4.59 -10.61 -12.66
N GLU A 4 -3.53 -10.83 -13.44
CA GLU A 4 -2.22 -10.21 -13.10
C GLU A 4 -2.09 -8.77 -13.62
N THR A 5 -2.79 -8.42 -14.70
CA THR A 5 -2.69 -7.10 -15.36
C THR A 5 -3.35 -5.98 -14.56
N GLY A 6 -4.55 -6.21 -14.01
CA GLY A 6 -5.27 -5.20 -13.21
C GLY A 6 -4.67 -4.93 -11.83
N TYR A 7 -3.98 -5.91 -11.23
CA TYR A 7 -3.37 -5.75 -9.91
C TYR A 7 -2.22 -4.73 -9.94
N ASN A 8 -1.40 -4.75 -10.99
CA ASN A 8 -0.28 -3.81 -11.14
C ASN A 8 -0.75 -2.37 -11.43
N GLU A 9 -1.85 -2.19 -12.17
CA GLU A 9 -2.45 -0.88 -12.42
C GLU A 9 -3.15 -0.29 -11.17
N SER A 10 -3.65 -1.16 -10.27
CA SER A 10 -4.28 -0.74 -9.00
C SER A 10 -3.30 -0.41 -7.87
N LYS A 11 -2.00 -0.66 -8.05
CA LYS A 11 -1.00 -0.47 -6.99
C LYS A 11 -0.78 1.02 -6.73
N ILE A 12 -0.97 1.43 -5.47
CA ILE A 12 -0.55 2.76 -5.03
C ILE A 12 0.98 2.85 -5.18
N THR A 13 1.45 3.78 -6.01
CA THR A 13 2.87 4.13 -6.17
C THR A 13 3.31 5.12 -5.09
N THR A 14 4.62 5.36 -4.97
CA THR A 14 5.15 6.34 -4.02
C THR A 14 4.65 7.76 -4.34
N GLU A 15 4.58 8.14 -5.61
CA GLU A 15 4.06 9.44 -6.05
C GLU A 15 2.60 9.61 -5.63
N LYS A 16 1.80 8.56 -5.82
CA LYS A 16 0.39 8.58 -5.43
C LYS A 16 0.23 8.66 -3.91
N ALA A 17 1.04 7.90 -3.16
CA ALA A 17 1.06 7.96 -1.70
C ALA A 17 1.46 9.36 -1.20
N LEU A 18 2.49 9.97 -1.78
CA LEU A 18 2.91 11.34 -1.46
C LEU A 18 1.79 12.35 -1.69
N GLN A 19 1.08 12.26 -2.83
CA GLN A 19 -0.08 13.12 -3.10
C GLN A 19 -1.20 12.94 -2.08
N MET A 20 -1.52 11.70 -1.73
CA MET A 20 -2.57 11.39 -0.75
C MET A 20 -2.20 11.88 0.66
N LEU A 21 -0.95 11.66 1.09
CA LEU A 21 -0.47 12.12 2.40
C LEU A 21 -0.52 13.65 2.49
N LYS A 22 -0.07 14.35 1.43
CA LYS A 22 -0.14 15.82 1.36
C LYS A 22 -1.57 16.35 1.31
N SER A 23 -2.49 15.67 0.62
CA SER A 23 -3.90 16.09 0.61
C SER A 23 -4.58 16.00 1.98
N GLU A 24 -4.08 15.12 2.85
CA GLU A 24 -4.51 15.00 4.25
C GLU A 24 -3.74 15.94 5.20
N GLY A 25 -2.90 16.84 4.67
CA GLY A 25 -2.16 17.83 5.44
C GLY A 25 -0.86 17.31 6.07
N LEU A 26 -0.34 16.16 5.64
CA LEU A 26 0.95 15.65 6.08
C LEU A 26 2.07 16.20 5.17
N GLU A 27 2.94 17.02 5.74
CA GLU A 27 4.16 17.47 5.07
C GLU A 27 5.26 16.40 5.18
N VAL A 28 5.42 15.62 4.12
CA VAL A 28 6.40 14.54 4.02
C VAL A 28 7.21 14.61 2.72
N THR A 29 8.44 14.11 2.76
CA THR A 29 9.29 13.94 1.57
C THR A 29 8.89 12.71 0.76
N PHE A 30 9.47 12.57 -0.44
CA PHE A 30 9.28 11.38 -1.26
C PHE A 30 9.81 10.12 -0.56
N GLU A 31 11.01 10.17 0.04
CA GLU A 31 11.55 9.04 0.81
C GLU A 31 10.65 8.66 1.99
N GLN A 32 10.13 9.64 2.72
CA GLN A 32 9.21 9.38 3.83
C GLN A 32 7.91 8.72 3.34
N ALA A 33 7.36 9.18 2.22
CA ALA A 33 6.17 8.56 1.62
C ALA A 33 6.45 7.11 1.17
N GLU A 34 7.64 6.81 0.66
CA GLU A 34 8.06 5.45 0.31
C GLU A 34 8.12 4.54 1.55
N GLU A 35 8.76 5.00 2.63
CA GLU A 35 8.85 4.26 3.89
C GLU A 35 7.46 3.99 4.50
N ILE A 36 6.59 5.00 4.53
CA ILE A 36 5.21 4.88 5.00
C ILE A 36 4.46 3.85 4.16
N LEU A 37 4.51 3.95 2.83
CA LEU A 37 3.84 3.03 1.93
C LEU A 37 4.34 1.59 2.10
N TYR A 38 5.66 1.41 2.25
CA TYR A 38 6.27 0.11 2.51
C TYR A 38 5.80 -0.49 3.84
N PHE A 39 5.74 0.32 4.90
CA PHE A 39 5.24 -0.11 6.20
C PHE A 39 3.76 -0.53 6.15
N LEU A 40 2.91 0.27 5.50
CA LEU A 40 1.48 -0.05 5.34
C LEU A 40 1.26 -1.34 4.55
N ARG A 41 2.06 -1.59 3.51
CA ARG A 41 2.02 -2.86 2.75
C ARG A 41 2.33 -4.06 3.62
N LYS A 42 3.29 -3.95 4.56
CA LYS A 42 3.57 -5.03 5.53
C LYS A 42 2.35 -5.32 6.42
N ILE A 43 1.72 -4.28 6.97
CA ILE A 43 0.53 -4.43 7.80
C ILE A 43 -0.60 -5.09 7.01
N ALA A 44 -0.86 -4.62 5.79
CA ALA A 44 -1.89 -5.18 4.92
C ALA A 44 -1.64 -6.68 4.63
N ASN A 45 -0.41 -7.05 4.27
CA ASN A 45 -0.04 -8.44 4.03
C ASN A 45 -0.24 -9.31 5.27
N ILE A 46 0.16 -8.83 6.45
CA ILE A 46 -0.07 -9.54 7.72
C ILE A 46 -1.56 -9.72 7.98
N ALA A 47 -2.38 -8.69 7.77
CA ALA A 47 -3.82 -8.75 7.95
C ALA A 47 -4.48 -9.77 7.01
N VAL A 48 -4.10 -9.77 5.73
CA VAL A 48 -4.57 -10.74 4.73
C VAL A 48 -4.16 -12.16 5.10
N LEU A 49 -2.88 -12.40 5.41
CA LEU A 49 -2.39 -13.72 5.80
C LEU A 49 -3.11 -14.23 7.06
N LYS A 50 -3.32 -13.37 8.06
CA LYS A 50 -4.08 -13.72 9.26
C LYS A 50 -5.54 -14.06 8.95
N HIS A 51 -6.17 -13.35 8.02
CA HIS A 51 -7.53 -13.65 7.60
C HIS A 51 -7.62 -14.99 6.86
N LEU A 52 -6.70 -15.24 5.92
CA LEU A 52 -6.65 -16.50 5.16
C LEU A 52 -6.34 -17.70 6.07
N ASN A 53 -5.41 -17.57 7.02
CA ASN A 53 -5.05 -18.61 8.00
C ASN A 53 -6.14 -18.87 9.06
N LYS A 54 -7.19 -18.04 9.13
CA LYS A 54 -8.34 -18.22 10.02
C LYS A 54 -9.48 -19.03 9.40
N THR A 55 -9.32 -19.49 8.17
CA THR A 55 -10.27 -20.41 7.51
C THR A 55 -9.94 -21.84 7.96
N GLU A 56 -10.37 -22.18 9.19
CA GLU A 56 -10.58 -23.57 9.64
C GLU A 56 -12.08 -23.89 9.55
#